data_AF-A0A2S0X9I5-F1
#
_entry.id   AF-A0A2S0X9I5-F1
#
_cell.length_a   1.000
_cell.length_b   1.000
_cell.length_c   1.000
_cell.angle_alpha   90.00
_cell.angle_beta   90.00
_cell.angle_gamma   90.00
#
_symmetry.space_group_name_H-M   'P 1'
#
loop_
_entity.id
_entity.type
_entity.pdbx_description
1 polymer ?
#
loop_
_entity_poly.entity_id
_entity_poly.type
_entity_poly.pdbx_seq_one_letter_code
_entity_poly.pdbx_strand_id
1 'polypeptide(L)'
;MKFIFCVISLTAIVCLNFVQADYEQELFDNLRDDECFNKTQICTDKIKHVGIKVTEADRRGLCDANPLTTTGTKCLMDCQMEDMNWTNDKGFQKDKYLEFIKKTSLGQDKEYVQAAEKVAELCKKKKASFTDSCETAYIVLKCLQDEGNKLQRLNLGYSLFYVAPFFLEFE
;
A
#
# COMPACT_ATOMS: atom_id res chain seq x y z
N MET A 1 31.97 -13.74 -17.19
CA MET A 1 33.18 -13.87 -16.34
C MET A 1 33.75 -12.48 -16.07
N LYS A 2 33.58 -11.95 -14.86
CA LYS A 2 34.37 -10.82 -14.32
C LYS A 2 34.72 -11.19 -12.89
N PHE A 3 35.96 -11.63 -12.70
CA PHE A 3 36.60 -11.75 -11.39
C PHE A 3 37.14 -10.38 -11.01
N ILE A 4 36.77 -9.87 -9.83
CA ILE A 4 37.47 -8.74 -9.20
C ILE A 4 38.01 -9.22 -7.87
N PHE A 5 39.31 -9.00 -7.71
CA PHE A 5 40.17 -9.44 -6.61
C PHE A 5 39.67 -8.95 -5.25
N CYS A 6 39.53 -9.91 -4.33
CA CYS A 6 39.23 -9.68 -2.92
C CYS A 6 40.52 -9.29 -2.20
N VAL A 7 40.69 -8.00 -1.87
CA VAL A 7 41.84 -7.50 -1.09
C VAL A 7 41.51 -7.60 0.40
N ILE A 8 42.35 -8.35 1.09
CA ILE A 8 42.26 -8.79 2.49
C ILE A 8 42.51 -7.58 3.41
N SER A 9 41.47 -6.95 3.99
CA SER A 9 41.55 -6.05 5.16
C SER A 9 40.16 -5.58 5.62
N LEU A 10 39.55 -6.21 6.65
CA LEU A 10 38.34 -5.75 7.39
C LEU A 10 37.05 -5.39 6.60
N THR A 11 37.08 -5.37 5.28
CA THR A 11 35.97 -5.04 4.37
C THR A 11 35.24 -6.26 3.83
N ALA A 12 35.73 -7.48 4.10
CA ALA A 12 35.08 -8.72 3.67
C ALA A 12 33.71 -8.95 4.34
N ILE A 13 33.47 -8.38 5.52
CA ILE A 13 32.18 -8.46 6.21
C ILE A 13 31.14 -7.55 5.52
N VAL A 14 31.58 -6.45 4.90
CA VAL A 14 30.67 -5.50 4.24
C VAL A 14 30.17 -6.05 2.90
N CYS A 15 30.99 -6.80 2.16
CA CYS A 15 30.56 -7.39 0.88
C CYS A 15 29.54 -8.54 1.03
N LEU A 16 29.58 -9.31 2.13
CA LEU A 16 28.59 -10.37 2.38
C LEU A 16 27.21 -9.79 2.75
N ASN A 17 27.17 -8.68 3.48
CA ASN A 17 25.91 -8.04 3.88
C ASN A 17 25.22 -7.31 2.71
N PHE A 18 25.98 -6.77 1.75
CA PHE A 18 25.38 -6.07 0.60
C PHE A 18 24.71 -7.04 -0.39
N VAL A 19 25.26 -8.24 -0.59
CA VAL A 19 24.69 -9.22 -1.55
C VAL A 19 23.42 -9.91 -1.02
N GLN A 20 23.24 -10.01 0.31
CA GLN A 20 22.03 -10.61 0.88
C GLN A 20 20.83 -9.67 0.89
N ALA A 21 21.03 -8.35 0.96
CA ALA A 21 19.94 -7.38 0.95
C ALA A 21 19.23 -7.30 -0.42
N ASP A 22 20.00 -7.36 -1.51
CA ASP A 22 19.45 -7.23 -2.87
C ASP A 22 18.62 -8.46 -3.29
N TYR A 23 18.96 -9.66 -2.81
CA TYR A 23 18.24 -10.90 -3.18
C TYR A 23 16.91 -11.08 -2.44
N GLU A 24 16.81 -10.60 -1.19
CA GLU A 24 15.55 -10.61 -0.47
C GLU A 24 14.58 -9.57 -1.04
N GLN A 25 15.07 -8.41 -1.50
CA GLN A 25 14.23 -7.37 -2.07
C GLN A 25 13.60 -7.78 -3.41
N GLU A 26 14.38 -8.38 -4.33
CA GLU A 26 13.82 -8.96 -5.57
C GLU A 26 12.84 -10.11 -5.28
N LEU A 27 13.10 -10.95 -4.28
CA LEU A 27 12.19 -12.05 -3.93
C LEU A 27 10.89 -11.54 -3.28
N PHE A 28 10.96 -10.52 -2.43
CA PHE A 28 9.79 -9.90 -1.81
C PHE A 28 8.99 -9.06 -2.81
N ASP A 29 9.62 -8.37 -3.75
CA ASP A 29 8.92 -7.60 -4.78
C ASP A 29 8.23 -8.54 -5.79
N ASN A 30 8.87 -9.64 -6.22
CA ASN A 30 8.23 -10.64 -7.09
C ASN A 30 7.08 -11.41 -6.39
N LEU A 31 7.23 -11.75 -5.10
CA LEU A 31 6.17 -12.41 -4.33
C LEU A 31 4.97 -11.47 -4.08
N ARG A 32 5.23 -10.16 -3.89
CA ARG A 32 4.19 -9.15 -3.69
C ARG A 32 3.40 -8.91 -4.98
N ASP A 33 4.06 -8.96 -6.14
CA ASP A 33 3.41 -8.83 -7.44
C ASP A 33 2.50 -10.03 -7.74
N ASP A 34 2.98 -11.26 -7.57
CA ASP A 34 2.16 -12.46 -7.80
C ASP A 34 0.95 -12.53 -6.84
N GLU A 35 1.14 -12.20 -5.56
CA GLU A 35 0.04 -12.16 -4.59
C GLU A 35 -0.97 -11.06 -4.94
N CYS A 36 -0.48 -9.88 -5.33
CA CYS A 36 -1.35 -8.78 -5.76
C CYS A 36 -2.13 -9.13 -7.02
N PHE A 37 -1.49 -9.73 -8.02
CA PHE A 37 -2.14 -10.16 -9.25
C PHE A 37 -3.18 -11.25 -9.00
N ASN A 38 -2.90 -12.20 -8.10
CA ASN A 38 -3.90 -13.20 -7.70
C ASN A 38 -5.10 -12.56 -7.01
N LYS A 39 -4.89 -11.63 -6.08
CA LYS A 39 -5.98 -10.90 -5.39
C LYS A 39 -6.80 -10.04 -6.35
N THR A 40 -6.14 -9.31 -7.26
CA THR A 40 -6.83 -8.50 -8.28
C THR A 40 -7.55 -9.36 -9.30
N GLN A 41 -7.07 -10.58 -9.59
CA GLN A 41 -7.79 -11.54 -10.42
C GLN A 41 -9.08 -12.03 -9.74
N ILE A 42 -9.01 -12.43 -8.46
CA ILE A 42 -10.20 -12.80 -7.66
C ILE A 42 -11.23 -11.66 -7.68
N CYS A 43 -10.77 -10.42 -7.49
CA CYS A 43 -11.64 -9.26 -7.56
C CYS A 43 -12.21 -9.00 -8.95
N THR A 44 -11.41 -9.15 -10.00
CA THR A 44 -11.84 -9.05 -11.40
C THR A 44 -12.98 -10.02 -11.68
N ASP A 45 -12.85 -11.27 -11.24
CA ASP A 45 -13.86 -12.30 -11.45
C ASP A 45 -15.17 -11.98 -10.70
N LYS A 46 -15.09 -11.43 -9.49
CA LYS A 46 -16.27 -10.94 -8.74
C LYS A 46 -16.98 -9.80 -9.48
N ILE A 47 -16.26 -8.81 -9.97
CA ILE A 47 -16.86 -7.60 -10.59
C ILE A 47 -17.20 -7.76 -12.07
N LYS A 48 -16.75 -8.82 -12.74
CA LYS A 48 -17.09 -9.10 -14.13
C LYS A 48 -18.61 -9.28 -14.33
N HIS A 49 -19.31 -9.81 -13.33
CA HIS A 49 -20.75 -10.04 -13.38
C HIS A 49 -21.60 -8.75 -13.38
N VAL A 50 -21.04 -7.64 -12.93
CA VAL A 50 -21.72 -6.33 -12.92
C VAL A 50 -21.39 -5.47 -14.16
N GLY A 51 -20.78 -6.07 -15.19
CA GLY A 51 -20.50 -5.41 -16.48
C GLY A 51 -19.31 -4.45 -16.47
N ILE A 52 -18.52 -4.44 -15.38
CA ILE A 52 -17.34 -3.60 -15.25
C ILE A 52 -16.17 -4.29 -15.95
N LYS A 53 -15.55 -3.57 -16.90
CA LYS A 53 -14.35 -4.04 -17.59
C LYS A 53 -13.11 -3.65 -16.79
N VAL A 54 -12.40 -4.65 -16.28
CA VAL A 54 -11.07 -4.49 -15.70
C VAL A 54 -10.04 -4.86 -16.75
N THR A 55 -9.11 -3.96 -17.00
CA THR A 55 -7.98 -4.18 -17.90
C THR A 55 -6.75 -4.65 -17.13
N GLU A 56 -5.77 -5.19 -17.83
CA GLU A 56 -4.48 -5.52 -17.22
C GLU A 56 -3.76 -4.28 -16.66
N ALA A 57 -3.90 -3.13 -17.32
CA ALA A 57 -3.37 -1.85 -16.84
C ALA A 57 -3.99 -1.42 -15.51
N ASP A 58 -5.29 -1.68 -15.31
CA ASP A 58 -5.97 -1.37 -14.05
C ASP A 58 -5.41 -2.19 -12.89
N ARG A 59 -5.10 -3.48 -13.14
CA ARG A 59 -4.49 -4.38 -12.14
C ARG A 59 -3.05 -3.98 -11.85
N ARG A 60 -2.23 -3.76 -12.90
CA ARG A 60 -0.84 -3.30 -12.78
C ARG A 60 -0.75 -2.00 -11.99
N GLY A 61 -1.52 -0.99 -12.38
CA GLY A 61 -1.52 0.30 -11.67
C GLY A 61 -1.85 0.15 -10.18
N LEU A 62 -2.75 -0.76 -9.81
CA LEU A 62 -3.04 -1.02 -8.39
C LEU A 62 -1.88 -1.73 -7.67
N CYS A 63 -1.26 -2.73 -8.28
CA CYS A 63 -0.13 -3.46 -7.70
C CYS A 63 1.15 -2.62 -7.61
N ASP A 64 1.39 -1.76 -8.59
CA ASP A 64 2.53 -0.84 -8.67
C ASP A 64 2.37 0.37 -7.74
N ALA A 65 1.32 0.41 -6.91
CA ALA A 65 0.93 1.55 -6.08
C ALA A 65 0.74 2.87 -6.84
N ASN A 66 0.45 2.80 -8.14
CA ASN A 66 0.14 3.91 -9.03
C ASN A 66 -1.26 3.73 -9.65
N PRO A 67 -2.33 3.77 -8.84
CA PRO A 67 -3.65 3.40 -9.30
C PRO A 67 -4.20 4.41 -10.31
N LEU A 68 -4.70 3.87 -11.43
CA LEU A 68 -5.43 4.66 -12.42
C LEU A 68 -6.77 5.15 -11.85
N THR A 69 -7.31 6.22 -12.44
CA THR A 69 -8.62 6.77 -12.07
C THR A 69 -9.79 6.16 -12.85
N THR A 70 -9.55 5.02 -13.50
CA THR A 70 -10.55 4.27 -14.28
C THR A 70 -11.59 3.64 -13.34
N THR A 71 -12.79 3.40 -13.86
CA THR A 71 -13.83 2.66 -13.11
C THR A 71 -13.34 1.28 -12.70
N GLY A 72 -12.57 0.58 -13.55
CA GLY A 72 -11.99 -0.73 -13.25
C GLY A 72 -11.09 -0.70 -12.02
N THR A 73 -10.12 0.22 -11.96
CA THR A 73 -9.22 0.34 -10.79
C THR A 73 -9.98 0.71 -9.52
N LYS A 74 -10.94 1.64 -9.59
CA LYS A 74 -11.76 2.03 -8.43
C LYS A 74 -12.54 0.86 -7.84
N CYS A 75 -13.11 0.00 -8.70
CA CYS A 75 -13.85 -1.18 -8.23
C CYS A 75 -12.94 -2.31 -7.76
N LEU A 76 -11.71 -2.42 -8.27
CA LEU A 76 -10.71 -3.32 -7.69
C LEU A 76 -10.35 -2.89 -6.25
N MET A 77 -10.19 -1.59 -6.01
CA MET A 77 -9.96 -1.06 -4.66
C MET A 77 -11.13 -1.36 -3.73
N ASP A 78 -12.36 -1.14 -4.19
CA ASP A 78 -13.57 -1.45 -3.41
C ASP A 78 -13.59 -2.93 -3.02
N CYS A 79 -13.40 -3.83 -3.99
CA CYS A 79 -13.35 -5.26 -3.72
C CYS A 79 -12.25 -5.64 -2.69
N GLN A 80 -11.06 -5.04 -2.78
CA GLN A 80 -10.00 -5.29 -1.79
C GLN A 80 -10.35 -4.73 -0.41
N MET A 81 -10.93 -3.54 -0.35
CA MET A 81 -11.36 -2.94 0.92
C MET A 81 -12.50 -3.74 1.56
N GLU A 82 -13.42 -4.29 0.77
CA GLU A 82 -14.46 -5.20 1.26
C GLU A 82 -13.87 -6.52 1.77
N ASP A 83 -12.91 -7.11 1.05
CA ASP A 83 -12.22 -8.34 1.49
C ASP A 83 -11.51 -8.16 2.84
N MET A 84 -10.94 -6.97 3.07
CA MET A 84 -10.34 -6.57 4.35
C MET A 84 -11.36 -6.13 5.41
N ASN A 85 -12.65 -6.09 5.08
CA ASN A 85 -13.74 -5.55 5.91
C ASN A 85 -13.58 -4.06 6.28
N TRP A 86 -12.87 -3.28 5.47
CA TRP A 86 -12.72 -1.84 5.65
C TRP A 86 -13.85 -1.04 5.04
N THR A 87 -14.60 -1.62 4.10
CA THR A 87 -15.82 -1.05 3.52
C THR A 87 -16.95 -2.07 3.55
N ASN A 88 -18.19 -1.57 3.53
CA ASN A 88 -19.42 -2.32 3.32
C ASN A 88 -20.52 -1.38 2.79
N ASP A 89 -21.76 -1.86 2.77
CA ASP A 89 -22.98 -1.11 2.41
C ASP A 89 -23.18 0.20 3.20
N LYS A 90 -22.58 0.32 4.39
CA LYS A 90 -22.60 1.51 5.24
C LYS A 90 -21.37 2.41 5.06
N GLY A 91 -20.48 2.08 4.13
CA GLY A 91 -19.26 2.80 3.82
C GLY A 91 -18.06 2.38 4.67
N PHE A 92 -17.14 3.31 4.91
CA PHE A 92 -15.86 3.04 5.55
C PHE A 92 -15.98 2.63 7.03
N GLN A 93 -15.48 1.44 7.35
CA GLN A 93 -15.43 0.81 8.65
C GLN A 93 -14.12 1.16 9.37
N LYS A 94 -14.04 2.39 9.89
CA LYS A 94 -12.87 2.92 10.61
C LYS A 94 -12.28 1.93 11.63
N ASP A 95 -13.12 1.30 12.43
CA ASP A 95 -12.66 0.44 13.52
C ASP A 95 -12.00 -0.85 12.99
N LYS A 96 -12.46 -1.36 11.84
CA LYS A 96 -11.86 -2.51 11.16
C LYS A 96 -10.52 -2.16 10.52
N TYR A 97 -10.42 -0.98 9.93
CA TYR A 97 -9.14 -0.44 9.48
C TYR A 97 -8.14 -0.30 10.64
N LEU A 98 -8.55 0.25 11.78
CA LEU A 98 -7.66 0.39 12.95
C LEU A 98 -7.30 -0.97 13.59
N GLU A 99 -8.22 -1.94 13.56
CA GLU A 99 -7.92 -3.32 13.98
C GLU A 99 -6.82 -3.92 13.11
N PHE A 100 -6.87 -3.71 11.79
CA PHE A 100 -5.81 -4.13 10.88
C PHE A 100 -4.48 -3.43 11.20
N ILE A 101 -4.47 -2.11 11.33
CA ILE A 101 -3.25 -1.35 11.64
C ILE A 101 -2.57 -1.87 12.91
N LYS A 102 -3.33 -2.14 13.97
CA LYS A 102 -2.81 -2.68 15.24
C LYS A 102 -2.16 -4.07 15.11
N LYS A 103 -2.51 -4.85 14.08
CA LYS A 103 -1.91 -6.16 13.79
C LYS A 103 -0.61 -6.06 12.98
N THR A 104 -0.34 -4.91 12.36
CA THR A 104 0.92 -4.67 11.64
C THR A 104 2.08 -4.41 12.60
N SER A 105 3.31 -4.47 12.11
CA SER A 105 4.50 -4.07 12.87
C SER A 105 4.42 -2.61 13.36
N LEU A 106 3.82 -1.72 12.56
CA LEU A 106 3.59 -0.32 12.91
C LEU A 106 2.51 -0.14 13.99
N GLY A 107 1.66 -1.15 14.18
CA GLY A 107 0.61 -1.16 15.20
C GLY A 107 1.11 -1.20 16.65
N GLN A 108 2.39 -1.49 16.85
CA GLN A 108 3.04 -1.45 18.17
C GLN A 108 3.44 -0.03 18.58
N ASP A 109 3.56 0.88 17.63
CA ASP A 109 3.88 2.28 17.87
C ASP A 109 2.60 3.06 18.23
N LYS A 110 2.53 3.54 19.46
CA LYS A 110 1.38 4.30 19.96
C LYS A 110 1.16 5.61 19.19
N GLU A 111 2.23 6.29 18.78
CA GLU A 111 2.13 7.54 18.03
C GLU A 111 1.62 7.26 16.61
N TYR A 112 2.09 6.18 15.98
CA TYR A 112 1.58 5.73 14.69
C TYR A 112 0.09 5.38 14.74
N VAL A 113 -0.34 4.59 15.75
CA VAL A 113 -1.75 4.22 15.90
C VAL A 113 -2.63 5.46 16.15
N GLN A 114 -2.18 6.43 16.94
CA GLN A 114 -2.90 7.69 17.15
C GLN A 114 -2.98 8.53 15.86
N ALA A 115 -1.92 8.58 15.07
CA ALA A 115 -1.91 9.23 13.77
C ALA A 115 -2.90 8.56 12.80
N ALA A 116 -2.86 7.24 12.71
CA ALA A 116 -3.79 6.45 11.89
C ALA A 116 -5.25 6.65 12.32
N GLU A 117 -5.52 6.74 13.63
CA GLU A 117 -6.86 7.04 14.15
C GLU A 117 -7.36 8.42 13.71
N LYS A 118 -6.51 9.46 13.79
CA LYS A 118 -6.84 10.81 13.31
C LYS A 118 -7.15 10.83 11.82
N VAL A 119 -6.31 10.16 11.01
CA VAL A 119 -6.51 10.06 9.55
C VAL A 119 -7.83 9.35 9.23
N ALA A 120 -8.08 8.21 9.88
CA ALA A 120 -9.28 7.43 9.63
C ALA A 120 -10.55 8.20 10.01
N GLU A 121 -10.53 9.00 11.09
CA GLU A 121 -11.62 9.91 11.44
C GLU A 121 -11.86 11.02 10.42
N LEU A 122 -10.80 11.61 9.87
CA LEU A 122 -10.92 12.62 8.81
C LEU A 122 -11.52 12.01 7.55
N CYS A 123 -11.07 10.83 7.16
CA CYS A 123 -11.49 10.18 5.92
C CYS A 123 -12.88 9.57 6.00
N LYS A 124 -13.33 9.12 7.17
CA LYS A 124 -14.72 8.71 7.40
C LYS A 124 -15.72 9.84 7.13
N LYS A 125 -15.30 11.11 7.34
CA LYS A 125 -16.15 12.29 7.13
C LYS A 125 -16.22 12.74 5.67
N LYS A 126 -15.35 12.24 4.79
CA LYS A 126 -15.46 12.52 3.36
C LYS A 126 -16.68 11.80 2.81
N LYS A 127 -17.76 12.56 2.61
CA LYS A 127 -18.98 12.08 1.97
C LYS A 127 -18.67 11.70 0.53
N ALA A 128 -18.46 10.41 0.28
CA ALA A 128 -18.69 9.87 -1.05
C ALA A 128 -20.21 9.78 -1.27
N SER A 129 -20.65 9.90 -2.53
CA SER A 129 -22.02 9.53 -2.87
C SER A 129 -22.17 8.04 -2.62
N PHE A 130 -22.89 7.64 -1.56
CA PHE A 130 -23.12 6.24 -1.18
C PHE A 130 -23.86 5.41 -2.24
N THR A 131 -24.15 5.98 -3.40
CA THR A 131 -24.75 5.30 -4.56
C THR A 131 -23.72 4.53 -5.39
N ASP A 132 -22.44 4.87 -5.30
CA ASP A 132 -21.35 4.20 -6.03
C ASP A 132 -20.28 3.73 -5.02
N SER A 133 -20.25 2.42 -4.76
CA SER A 133 -19.31 1.82 -3.81
C SER A 133 -17.86 1.94 -4.30
N CYS A 134 -17.63 1.79 -5.61
CA CYS A 134 -16.31 1.94 -6.23
C CYS A 134 -15.77 3.36 -6.05
N GLU A 135 -16.59 4.38 -6.29
CA GLU A 135 -16.20 5.77 -6.08
C GLU A 135 -15.96 6.05 -4.59
N THR A 136 -16.76 5.44 -3.71
CA THR A 136 -16.61 5.57 -2.26
C THR A 136 -15.28 5.01 -1.77
N ALA A 137 -14.93 3.79 -2.17
CA ALA A 137 -13.67 3.17 -1.83
C ALA A 137 -12.47 3.99 -2.31
N TYR A 138 -12.52 4.47 -3.56
CA TYR A 138 -11.48 5.33 -4.11
C TYR A 138 -11.30 6.64 -3.31
N ILE A 139 -12.39 7.34 -2.99
CA ILE A 139 -12.34 8.57 -2.21
C ILE A 139 -11.73 8.34 -0.82
N VAL A 140 -12.13 7.25 -0.16
CA VAL A 140 -11.64 6.89 1.17
C VAL A 140 -10.16 6.53 1.10
N LEU A 141 -9.76 5.63 0.21
CA LEU A 141 -8.37 5.18 0.09
C LEU A 141 -7.44 6.35 -0.26
N LYS A 142 -7.85 7.19 -1.23
CA LYS A 142 -7.11 8.40 -1.58
C LYS A 142 -6.99 9.36 -0.40
N CYS A 143 -8.06 9.53 0.39
CA CYS A 143 -7.99 10.32 1.60
C CYS A 143 -6.98 9.76 2.62
N LEU A 144 -7.01 8.44 2.87
CA LEU A 144 -6.08 7.79 3.80
C LEU A 144 -4.63 8.01 3.36
N GLN A 145 -4.36 7.90 2.05
CA GLN A 145 -3.04 8.16 1.47
C GLN A 145 -2.63 9.63 1.58
N ASP A 146 -3.50 10.57 1.18
CA ASP A 146 -3.20 12.01 1.21
C ASP A 146 -2.95 12.51 2.64
N GLU A 147 -3.81 12.15 3.59
CA GLU A 147 -3.67 12.57 4.99
C GLU A 147 -2.54 11.83 5.71
N GLY A 148 -2.31 10.55 5.39
CA GLY A 148 -1.15 9.80 5.86
C GLY A 148 0.17 10.42 5.41
N ASN A 149 0.28 10.79 4.13
CA ASN A 149 1.46 11.45 3.57
C ASN A 149 1.71 12.83 4.22
N LYS A 150 0.65 13.59 4.54
CA LYS A 150 0.79 14.86 5.26
C LYS A 150 1.35 14.66 6.66
N LEU A 151 0.84 13.68 7.41
CA LEU A 151 1.35 13.39 8.75
C LEU A 151 2.80 12.89 8.71
N GLN A 152 3.15 12.07 7.73
CA GLN A 152 4.54 11.66 7.52
C GLN A 152 5.44 12.86 7.25
N ARG A 153 5.04 13.79 6.36
CA ARG A 153 5.81 15.01 6.09
C ARG A 153 5.96 15.92 7.31
N LEU A 154 4.94 16.01 8.17
CA LEU A 154 4.98 16.78 9.41
C LEU A 154 5.90 16.14 10.47
N ASN A 155 5.95 14.81 10.56
CA ASN A 155 6.86 14.06 11.44
C ASN A 155 8.28 13.93 10.88
N LEU A 156 8.48 14.06 9.57
CA LEU A 156 9.80 14.12 8.92
C LEU A 156 10.55 15.44 9.20
N GLY A 157 9.94 16.41 9.86
CA GLY A 157 10.67 17.48 10.55
C GLY A 157 11.44 17.00 11.79
N TYR A 158 11.13 15.80 12.32
CA TYR A 158 11.74 15.19 13.52
C TYR A 158 12.49 13.88 13.24
N SER A 159 12.38 13.28 12.05
CA SER A 159 12.95 11.96 11.72
C SER A 159 13.70 11.93 10.37
N LEU A 160 14.52 12.94 10.08
CA LEU A 160 15.47 12.87 8.96
C LEU A 160 16.62 11.84 9.17
N PHE A 161 16.61 11.05 10.24
CA PHE A 161 17.73 10.15 10.57
C PHE A 161 17.43 8.65 10.61
N TYR A 162 16.19 8.16 10.43
CA TYR A 162 15.91 6.71 10.59
C TYR A 162 15.03 6.03 9.52
N VAL A 163 14.55 6.72 8.48
CA VAL A 163 13.79 6.05 7.40
C VAL A 163 14.13 6.62 6.01
N ALA A 164 15.42 6.60 5.67
CA ALA A 164 15.85 6.54 4.28
C ALA A 164 16.56 5.17 4.15
N PRO A 165 15.89 4.15 3.59
CA PRO A 165 15.56 4.13 2.16
C PRO A 165 14.23 3.41 1.87
N PHE A 166 13.15 4.12 1.52
CA PHE A 166 12.00 3.44 0.87
C PHE A 166 11.19 4.32 -0.09
N PHE A 167 11.56 5.61 -0.28
CA PHE A 167 10.73 6.53 -1.08
C PHE A 167 11.49 7.60 -1.87
N LEU A 168 12.78 7.42 -2.16
CA LEU A 168 13.52 8.36 -3.01
C LEU A 168 14.36 7.61 -4.05
N GLU A 169 13.72 7.15 -5.12
CA GLU A 169 14.32 7.00 -6.45
C GLU A 169 13.19 7.04 -7.49
N PHE A 170 12.75 8.25 -7.85
CA PHE A 170 12.08 8.55 -9.12
C PHE A 170 12.36 10.01 -9.46
N GLU A 171 13.51 10.26 -10.08
CA GLU A 171 13.63 11.22 -11.18
C GLU A 171 13.90 10.43 -12.47
#